data_AF-A0A1H2C3U2-F1
#
_entry.id   AF-A0A1H2C3U2-F1
#
_cell.length_a   1.000
_cell.length_b   1.000
_cell.length_c   1.000
_cell.angle_alpha   90.00
_cell.angle_beta   90.00
_cell.angle_gamma   90.00
#
_symmetry.space_group_name_H-M   'P 1'
#
loop_
_entity.id
_entity.type
_entity.pdbx_description
1 polymer ?
#
loop_
_entity_poly.entity_id
_entity_poly.type
_entity_poly.pdbx_seq_one_letter_code
_entity_poly.pdbx_strand_id
1 'polypeptide(L)'
;MNITYNFGQIADVSSSINSFQGQMDQQLNDLYTAFSQLFAQDWTGAAGTACDEARQKWNQGATEIKQALATVGVKLGASAERMQQVDAQIASNM
;
A
#
# COMPACT_ATOMS: atom_id res chain seq x y z
N MET A 1 29.06 21.26 -1.77
CA MET A 1 28.08 20.38 -2.46
C MET A 1 26.77 20.51 -1.71
N ASN A 2 25.81 21.26 -2.26
CA ASN A 2 24.48 21.37 -1.66
C ASN A 2 23.66 20.22 -2.22
N ILE A 3 23.37 19.21 -1.40
CA ILE A 3 22.44 18.17 -1.84
C ILE A 3 21.05 18.78 -1.72
N THR A 4 20.53 19.31 -2.83
CA THR A 4 19.19 19.88 -2.90
C THR A 4 18.17 18.75 -2.85
N TYR A 5 17.91 18.20 -1.66
CA TYR A 5 16.75 17.35 -1.44
C TYR A 5 15.51 18.24 -1.32
N ASN A 6 14.46 17.94 -2.08
CA ASN A 6 13.22 18.69 -2.02
C ASN A 6 12.37 18.14 -0.85
N PHE A 7 12.69 18.59 0.37
CA PHE A 7 12.12 18.08 1.63
C PHE A 7 10.59 18.11 1.66
N GLY A 8 9.96 19.14 1.09
CA GLY A 8 8.50 19.22 0.97
C GLY A 8 7.92 18.09 0.13
N GLN A 9 8.57 17.74 -0.98
CA GLN A 9 8.09 16.68 -1.87
C GLN A 9 8.10 15.29 -1.22
N ILE A 10 9.05 14.98 -0.33
CA ILE A 10 9.07 13.68 0.36
C ILE A 10 7.92 13.55 1.36
N ALA A 11 7.66 14.61 2.13
CA ALA A 11 6.53 14.64 3.07
C ALA A 11 5.18 14.56 2.33
N ASP A 12 5.04 15.28 1.22
CA ASP A 12 3.85 15.25 0.37
C ASP A 12 3.62 13.87 -0.25
N VAL A 13 4.69 13.22 -0.73
CA VAL A 13 4.64 11.86 -1.29
C VAL A 13 4.26 10.85 -0.19
N SER A 14 4.77 11.01 1.03
CA SER A 14 4.40 10.15 2.17
C SER A 14 2.92 10.24 2.51
N SER A 15 2.40 11.47 2.62
CA SER A 15 0.98 11.73 2.86
C SER A 15 0.10 11.17 1.74
N SER A 16 0.55 11.31 0.49
CA SER A 16 -0.13 10.78 -0.69
C SER A 16 -0.17 9.25 -0.69
N ILE A 17 0.92 8.58 -0.32
CA ILE A 17 0.97 7.11 -0.21
C ILE A 17 0.05 6.60 0.88
N ASN A 18 0.05 7.23 2.05
CA ASN A 18 -0.85 6.84 3.15
C ASN A 18 -2.32 7.01 2.74
N SER A 19 -2.64 8.11 2.05
CA SER A 19 -3.99 8.36 1.52
C SER A 19 -4.37 7.31 0.47
N PHE A 20 -3.45 6.98 -0.43
CA PHE A 20 -3.64 5.95 -1.45
C PHE A 20 -3.81 4.55 -0.83
N GLN A 21 -3.07 4.23 0.24
CA GLN A 21 -3.24 2.99 1.01
C GLN A 21 -4.65 2.89 1.58
N GLY A 22 -5.14 3.94 2.23
CA GLY A 22 -6.50 3.95 2.77
C GLY A 22 -7.57 3.79 1.69
N GLN A 23 -7.40 4.47 0.54
CA GLN A 23 -8.30 4.31 -0.61
C GLN A 23 -8.27 2.90 -1.19
N MET A 24 -7.08 2.30 -1.31
CA MET A 24 -6.91 0.93 -1.81
C MET A 24 -7.52 -0.08 -0.85
N ASP A 25 -7.32 0.06 0.46
CA ASP A 25 -7.94 -0.83 1.45
C ASP A 25 -9.47 -0.76 1.38
N GLN A 26 -10.04 0.44 1.21
CA GLN A 26 -11.47 0.61 1.02
C GLN A 26 -11.95 -0.07 -0.26
N GLN A 27 -11.30 0.18 -1.40
CA GLN A 27 -11.67 -0.45 -2.68
C GLN A 27 -11.56 -1.97 -2.65
N LEU A 28 -10.52 -2.50 -1.99
CA LEU A 28 -10.37 -3.93 -1.78
C LEU A 28 -11.52 -4.48 -0.92
N ASN A 29 -11.89 -3.78 0.15
CA ASN A 29 -12.99 -4.22 1.00
C ASN A 29 -14.36 -4.15 0.29
N ASP A 30 -14.61 -3.09 -0.49
CA ASP A 30 -15.83 -2.91 -1.25
C ASP A 30 -15.99 -4.01 -2.30
N LEU A 31 -14.91 -4.32 -3.04
CA LEU A 31 -14.94 -5.38 -4.03
C LEU A 31 -15.10 -6.75 -3.38
N TYR A 32 -14.41 -7.01 -2.27
CA TYR A 32 -14.62 -8.24 -1.49
C TYR A 32 -16.06 -8.39 -1.03
N THR A 33 -16.68 -7.30 -0.57
CA THR A 33 -18.08 -7.29 -0.14
C THR A 33 -19.01 -7.61 -1.31
N ALA A 34 -18.83 -6.96 -2.46
CA ALA A 34 -19.61 -7.22 -3.66
C ALA A 34 -19.48 -8.68 -4.12
N PHE A 35 -18.26 -9.22 -4.11
CA PHE A 35 -18.00 -10.62 -4.42
C PHE A 35 -18.60 -11.56 -3.37
N SER A 36 -18.57 -11.22 -2.09
CA SER A 36 -19.14 -12.06 -1.04
C SER A 36 -20.66 -12.23 -1.16
N GLN A 37 -21.37 -11.21 -1.63
CA GLN A 37 -22.80 -11.30 -1.98
C GLN A 37 -23.02 -12.25 -3.16
N LEU A 38 -22.12 -12.20 -4.14
CA LEU A 38 -22.10 -13.12 -5.27
C LEU A 38 -21.79 -14.56 -4.83
N PHE A 39 -20.83 -14.75 -3.91
CA PHE A 39 -20.42 -16.05 -3.35
C PHE A 39 -21.43 -16.64 -2.36
N ALA A 40 -22.30 -15.82 -1.77
CA ALA A 40 -23.34 -16.27 -0.85
C ALA A 40 -24.49 -16.98 -1.57
N GLN A 41 -24.57 -16.88 -2.89
CA GLN A 41 -25.44 -17.72 -3.71
C GLN A 41 -24.83 -19.14 -3.75
N ASP A 42 -25.64 -20.19 -3.60
CA ASP A 42 -25.20 -21.59 -3.72
C ASP A 42 -24.87 -21.93 -5.19
N TRP A 43 -23.71 -21.47 -5.67
CA TRP A 43 -23.19 -21.86 -6.97
C TRP A 43 -22.67 -23.29 -6.90
N THR A 44 -23.30 -24.20 -7.64
CA THR A 44 -22.90 -25.61 -7.70
C THR A 44 -22.25 -25.93 -9.04
N GLY A 45 -21.48 -27.03 -9.09
CA GLY A 45 -20.78 -27.46 -10.30
C GLY A 45 -19.66 -26.50 -10.72
N ALA A 46 -19.44 -26.33 -12.03
CA ALA A 46 -18.32 -25.54 -12.57
C ALA A 46 -18.32 -24.07 -12.12
N ALA A 47 -19.50 -23.50 -11.82
CA ALA A 47 -19.61 -22.13 -11.33
C ALA A 47 -19.10 -21.97 -9.88
N GLY A 48 -19.28 -22.98 -9.03
CA GLY A 48 -18.73 -23.01 -7.67
C GLY A 48 -17.21 -23.02 -7.69
N THR A 49 -16.61 -23.88 -8.51
CA THR A 49 -15.14 -23.93 -8.68
C THR A 49 -14.57 -22.61 -9.20
N ALA A 50 -15.23 -21.99 -10.19
CA ALA A 50 -14.80 -20.69 -10.71
C ALA A 50 -14.91 -19.57 -9.65
N CYS A 51 -15.94 -19.60 -8.80
CA CYS A 51 -16.06 -18.69 -7.66
C CYS A 51 -14.92 -18.86 -6.65
N ASP A 52 -14.61 -20.09 -6.27
CA ASP A 52 -13.53 -20.38 -5.32
C ASP A 52 -12.16 -19.94 -5.85
N GLU A 53 -11.89 -20.18 -7.13
CA GLU A 53 -10.67 -19.68 -7.79
C GLU A 53 -10.62 -18.14 -7.82
N ALA A 54 -11.74 -17.49 -8.14
CA ALA A 54 -11.82 -16.03 -8.14
C ALA A 54 -11.57 -15.46 -6.75
N ARG A 55 -12.12 -16.09 -5.70
CA ARG A 55 -11.90 -15.73 -4.30
C ARG A 55 -10.43 -15.87 -3.91
N GLN A 56 -9.76 -16.95 -4.32
CA GLN A 56 -8.34 -17.17 -4.02
C GLN A 56 -7.46 -16.13 -4.72
N LYS A 57 -7.65 -15.94 -6.04
CA LYS A 57 -6.90 -14.94 -6.85
C LYS A 57 -7.06 -13.53 -6.27
N TRP A 58 -8.28 -13.19 -5.85
CA TRP A 58 -8.57 -11.93 -5.20
C TRP A 58 -7.78 -11.73 -3.91
N ASN A 59 -7.88 -12.67 -2.97
CA ASN A 59 -7.19 -12.58 -1.68
C ASN A 59 -5.67 -12.49 -1.86
N GLN A 60 -5.13 -13.22 -2.84
CA GLN A 60 -3.71 -13.18 -3.17
C GLN A 60 -3.31 -11.80 -3.72
N GLY A 61 -4.00 -11.29 -4.73
CA GLY A 61 -3.71 -9.97 -5.30
C GLY A 61 -3.86 -8.83 -4.28
N ALA A 62 -4.88 -8.89 -3.42
CA ALA A 62 -5.06 -7.94 -2.33
C ALA A 62 -3.87 -7.94 -1.35
N THR A 63 -3.34 -9.13 -1.03
CA THR A 63 -2.17 -9.29 -0.17
C THR A 63 -0.91 -8.71 -0.81
N GLU A 64 -0.69 -8.99 -2.09
CA GLU A 64 0.46 -8.49 -2.86
C GLU A 64 0.44 -6.96 -2.95
N ILE A 65 -0.74 -6.37 -3.21
CA ILE A 65 -0.92 -4.91 -3.22
C ILE A 65 -0.57 -4.31 -1.86
N LYS A 66 -1.10 -4.87 -0.76
CA LYS A 66 -0.80 -4.38 0.60
C LYS A 66 0.70 -4.47 0.91
N GLN A 67 1.36 -5.55 0.52
CA GLN A 67 2.82 -5.70 0.69
C GLN A 67 3.62 -4.70 -0.13
N ALA A 68 3.26 -4.47 -1.38
CA ALA A 68 3.92 -3.47 -2.23
C ALA A 68 3.79 -2.07 -1.62
N LEU A 69 2.59 -1.71 -1.15
CA LEU A 69 2.33 -0.43 -0.50
C LEU A 69 3.10 -0.27 0.81
N ALA A 70 3.13 -1.31 1.66
CA ALA A 70 3.92 -1.30 2.89
C ALA A 70 5.42 -1.13 2.60
N THR A 71 5.93 -1.79 1.55
CA THR A 71 7.33 -1.67 1.13
C THR A 71 7.67 -0.25 0.69
N VAL A 72 6.77 0.39 -0.07
CA VAL A 72 6.94 1.78 -0.49
C VAL A 72 6.92 2.72 0.72
N GLY A 73 5.98 2.52 1.65
CA GLY A 73 5.89 3.29 2.89
C GLY A 73 7.15 3.18 3.76
N VAL A 74 7.66 1.96 4.00
CA VAL A 74 8.88 1.72 4.78
C VAL A 74 10.10 2.37 4.13
N LYS A 75 10.27 2.24 2.81
CA LYS A 75 11.39 2.89 2.10
C LYS A 75 11.36 4.40 2.26
N LEU A 76 10.19 5.00 2.20
CA LEU A 76 10.04 6.44 2.32
C LEU A 76 10.26 6.94 3.76
N GLY A 77 9.76 6.20 4.76
CA GLY A 77 10.03 6.49 6.18
C GLY A 77 11.52 6.38 6.53
N ALA A 78 12.19 5.32 6.07
CA ALA A 78 13.62 5.15 6.25
C ALA A 78 14.44 6.25 5.55
N SER A 79 13.96 6.75 4.40
CA SER A 79 14.56 7.93 3.75
C SER A 79 14.42 9.19 4.60
N ALA A 80 13.26 9.42 5.23
CA ALA A 80 13.04 10.58 6.11
C ALA A 80 13.91 10.54 7.38
N GLU A 81 14.02 9.38 8.04
CA GLU A 81 14.87 9.21 9.23
C GLU A 81 16.35 9.41 8.91
N ARG A 82 16.83 8.83 7.81
CA ARG A 82 18.22 9.03 7.35
C ARG A 82 18.49 10.50 7.01
N MET A 83 17.49 11.23 6.52
CA MET A 83 17.59 12.66 6.25
C MET A 83 17.75 13.48 7.53
N GLN A 84 16.94 13.20 8.56
CA GLN A 84 17.09 13.85 9.88
C GLN A 84 18.46 13.59 10.50
N GLN A 85 19.00 12.37 10.33
CA GLN A 85 20.34 12.04 10.81
C GLN A 85 21.44 12.82 10.08
N VAL A 86 21.32 12.97 8.75
CA VAL A 86 22.27 13.75 7.95
C VAL A 86 22.19 15.24 8.31
N ASP A 87 21.00 15.81 8.46
CA ASP A 87 20.83 17.21 8.88
C ASP A 87 21.41 17.44 10.28
N ALA A 88 21.16 16.53 11.23
CA ALA A 88 21.74 16.61 12.57
C ALA A 88 23.27 16.52 12.54
N GLN A 89 23.84 15.66 11.69
CA GLN A 89 25.29 15.56 11.51
C GLN A 89 25.89 16.82 10.88
N ILE A 90 25.25 17.39 9.86
CA ILE A 90 25.70 18.62 9.21
C ILE A 90 25.62 19.78 10.20
N ALA A 91 24.51 19.92 10.94
CA ALA A 91 24.34 20.94 11.97
C ALA A 91 25.32 20.78 13.14
N SER A 92 25.74 19.56 13.48
CA SER A 92 26.76 19.32 14.51
C SER A 92 28.21 19.56 14.05
N ASN A 93 28.44 19.57 12.74
CA ASN A 93 29.76 19.76 12.13
C ASN A 93 29.97 21.19 11.59
N MET A 94 28.97 22.06 11.72
CA MET A 94 29.06 23.52 11.52
C MET A 94 29.22 24.22 12.88
#